data_AF-A0A1Z5SKV1-F1
#
_entry.id   AF-A0A1Z5SKV1-F1
#
_cell.length_a   1.000
_cell.length_b   1.000
_cell.length_c   1.000
_cell.angle_alpha   90.00
_cell.angle_beta   90.00
_cell.angle_gamma   90.00
#
_symmetry.space_group_name_H-M   'P 1'
#
loop_
_entity.id
_entity.type
_entity.pdbx_description
1 polymer ?
#
loop_
_entity_poly.entity_id
_entity_poly.type
_entity_poly.pdbx_seq_one_letter_code
_entity_poly.pdbx_strand_id
1 'polypeptide(L)'
;MNFSFFYKESFPEGNIVLPQYDYFISAFDACERTSKIYEKIDSKFKIWLVFPHYHIAEEELPDTESYTSVEFKEDDYFQDFFATKNFQEQDKICIDITGFIKPHLIFLIKYLVTIIGVKKIEFLYTEPHRYLNADETKFSGFIDDIRPIEGCNSIDINTNTENDVLIISAGYDDNLIAKVCQEKNSCKNKFYILGFPSLQPDMYQESRLKVHKIKESTGDIKLLFAPAYDPFITAETLGEIIALCPNYTNIYISPLATKSHALGFVLYYLWNLDKPINIIYPYSNFYSAKNAIGIKKTWKYTLEFP
;
A
#
# COMPACT_ATOMS: atom_id res chain seq x y z
N MET A 1 17.64 7.67 7.66
CA MET A 1 16.61 7.73 8.72
C MET A 1 16.50 6.34 9.33
N ASN A 2 16.31 6.22 10.64
CA ASN A 2 15.99 4.93 11.27
C ASN A 2 14.47 4.89 11.47
N PHE A 3 13.79 3.98 10.78
CA PHE A 3 12.33 3.93 10.77
C PHE A 3 11.76 3.20 11.99
N SER A 4 12.57 2.43 12.71
CA SER A 4 12.11 1.66 13.87
C SER A 4 11.64 2.50 15.07
N PHE A 5 11.90 3.82 15.06
CA PHE A 5 11.48 4.75 16.12
C PHE A 5 10.05 5.26 16.00
N PHE A 6 9.35 4.98 14.88
CA PHE A 6 7.96 5.40 14.73
C PHE A 6 6.99 4.56 15.57
N TYR A 7 5.84 5.15 15.89
CA TYR A 7 4.87 4.58 16.82
C TYR A 7 3.83 3.71 16.10
N LYS A 8 3.61 2.51 16.61
CA LYS A 8 2.49 1.63 16.25
C LYS A 8 1.76 1.14 17.49
N GLU A 9 0.45 1.04 17.37
CA GLU A 9 -0.44 0.51 18.40
C GLU A 9 -1.38 -0.51 17.77
N SER A 10 -1.90 -1.44 18.58
CA SER A 10 -2.89 -2.41 18.11
C SER A 10 -4.07 -2.49 19.06
N PHE A 11 -5.25 -2.55 18.48
CA PHE A 11 -6.52 -2.61 19.17
C PHE A 11 -7.22 -3.93 18.81
N PRO A 12 -7.45 -4.83 19.79
CA PRO A 12 -8.17 -6.08 19.53
C PRO A 12 -9.62 -5.78 19.15
N GLU A 13 -10.16 -6.56 18.21
CA GLU A 13 -11.59 -6.52 17.81
C GLU A 13 -12.07 -5.13 17.36
N GLY A 14 -11.15 -4.27 16.92
CA GLY A 14 -11.45 -2.92 16.48
C GLY A 14 -11.97 -2.02 17.62
N ASN A 15 -11.66 -2.35 18.88
CA ASN A 15 -11.99 -1.53 20.04
C ASN A 15 -11.01 -0.35 20.14
N ILE A 16 -11.16 0.59 19.21
CA ILE A 16 -10.34 1.79 19.09
C ILE A 16 -10.94 2.95 19.87
N VAL A 17 -10.09 3.72 20.54
CA VAL A 17 -10.42 5.01 21.14
C VAL A 17 -9.32 5.97 20.74
N LEU A 18 -9.64 6.89 19.84
CA LEU A 18 -8.68 7.80 19.21
C LEU A 18 -9.12 9.25 19.45
N PRO A 19 -8.18 10.22 19.39
CA PRO A 19 -8.53 11.63 19.44
C PRO A 19 -9.40 12.03 18.25
N GLN A 20 -10.02 13.21 18.34
CA GLN A 20 -10.71 13.81 17.20
C GLN A 20 -9.70 14.30 16.14
N TYR A 21 -10.02 14.06 14.87
CA TYR A 21 -9.25 14.49 13.70
C TYR A 21 -9.90 15.67 12.97
N ASP A 22 -9.11 16.40 12.18
CA ASP A 22 -9.66 17.38 11.24
C ASP A 22 -10.24 16.65 10.02
N TYR A 23 -9.47 15.69 9.48
CA TYR A 23 -9.90 14.84 8.37
C TYR A 23 -9.76 13.37 8.72
N PHE A 24 -10.82 12.61 8.47
CA PHE A 24 -10.77 11.16 8.39
C PHE A 24 -11.17 10.68 6.99
N ILE A 25 -10.29 9.90 6.37
CA ILE A 25 -10.45 9.38 5.01
C ILE A 25 -10.42 7.86 5.08
N SER A 26 -11.43 7.20 4.52
CA SER A 26 -11.41 5.75 4.31
C SER A 26 -11.89 5.42 2.90
N ALA A 27 -11.52 4.26 2.39
CA ALA A 27 -11.98 3.79 1.09
C ALA A 27 -13.07 2.73 1.26
N PHE A 28 -14.19 2.91 0.56
CA PHE A 28 -15.34 2.04 0.67
C PHE A 28 -15.13 0.78 -0.17
N ASP A 29 -14.99 -0.37 0.48
CA ASP A 29 -14.84 -1.70 -0.13
C ASP A 29 -16.04 -2.63 0.18
N ALA A 30 -17.12 -2.05 0.74
CA ALA A 30 -18.31 -2.73 1.26
C ALA A 30 -18.02 -3.85 2.28
N CYS A 31 -16.85 -3.84 2.93
CA CYS A 31 -16.56 -4.76 4.03
C CYS A 31 -16.99 -4.17 5.39
N GLU A 32 -17.59 -5.01 6.23
CA GLU A 32 -18.00 -4.67 7.60
C GLU A 32 -16.89 -4.01 8.42
N ARG A 33 -15.66 -4.54 8.32
CA ARG A 33 -14.51 -4.04 9.07
C ARG A 33 -14.20 -2.58 8.78
N THR A 34 -14.40 -2.14 7.55
CA THR A 34 -14.09 -0.79 7.11
C THR A 34 -15.18 0.15 7.61
N SER A 35 -16.45 -0.21 7.43
CA SER A 35 -17.61 0.56 7.91
C SER A 35 -17.65 0.71 9.43
N LYS A 36 -17.40 -0.36 10.19
CA LYS A 36 -17.40 -0.32 11.66
C LYS A 36 -16.28 0.52 12.23
N ILE A 37 -15.09 0.50 11.62
CA ILE A 37 -14.00 1.37 12.04
C ILE A 37 -14.31 2.81 11.67
N TYR A 38 -14.83 3.03 10.46
CA TYR A 38 -15.26 4.35 10.03
C TYR A 38 -16.21 4.96 11.06
N GLU A 39 -17.32 4.31 11.40
CA GLU A 39 -18.30 4.82 12.39
C GLU A 39 -17.68 5.25 13.73
N LYS A 40 -16.64 4.56 14.21
CA LYS A 40 -16.00 4.82 15.51
C LYS A 40 -15.09 6.05 15.54
N ILE A 41 -14.64 6.55 14.38
CA ILE A 41 -13.71 7.69 14.33
C ILE A 41 -14.46 9.02 14.41
N ASP A 42 -14.05 9.88 15.33
CA ASP A 42 -14.52 11.27 15.40
C ASP A 42 -13.63 12.17 14.52
N SER A 43 -14.25 12.97 13.68
CA SER A 43 -13.56 13.89 12.77
C SER A 43 -14.47 15.02 12.32
N LYS A 44 -13.91 16.21 12.08
CA LYS A 44 -14.67 17.35 11.51
C LYS A 44 -15.15 17.06 10.09
N PHE A 45 -14.28 16.50 9.26
CA PHE A 45 -14.58 16.07 7.90
C PHE A 45 -14.31 14.58 7.77
N LYS A 46 -15.32 13.82 7.33
CA LYS A 46 -15.28 12.37 7.30
C LYS A 46 -15.73 11.90 5.93
N ILE A 47 -14.85 11.27 5.17
CA ILE A 47 -15.07 11.07 3.73
C ILE A 47 -14.80 9.63 3.35
N TRP A 48 -15.73 9.04 2.60
CA TRP A 48 -15.51 7.82 1.85
C TRP A 48 -14.93 8.11 0.48
N LEU A 49 -13.84 7.44 0.11
CA LEU A 49 -13.39 7.35 -1.27
C LEU A 49 -13.97 6.07 -1.89
N VAL A 50 -14.66 6.21 -3.01
CA VAL A 50 -15.23 5.08 -3.75
C VAL A 50 -14.47 4.94 -5.06
N PHE A 51 -13.72 3.85 -5.20
CA PHE A 51 -12.93 3.60 -6.41
C PHE A 51 -13.75 2.85 -7.47
N PRO A 52 -13.71 3.27 -8.76
CA PRO A 52 -14.49 2.62 -9.82
C PRO A 52 -14.12 1.14 -10.02
N HIS A 53 -12.87 0.81 -9.69
CA HIS A 53 -12.30 -0.53 -9.63
C HIS A 53 -13.11 -1.58 -8.86
N TYR A 54 -13.87 -1.18 -7.83
CA TYR A 54 -14.67 -2.10 -7.03
C TYR A 54 -16.04 -2.40 -7.63
N HIS A 55 -16.47 -1.65 -8.65
CA HIS A 55 -17.78 -1.79 -9.30
C HIS A 55 -18.95 -1.88 -8.32
N ILE A 56 -18.91 -1.05 -7.27
CA ILE A 56 -19.97 -0.96 -6.27
C ILE A 56 -21.15 -0.23 -6.92
N ALA A 57 -22.34 -0.83 -6.83
CA ALA A 57 -23.55 -0.24 -7.38
C ALA A 57 -23.97 1.00 -6.58
N GLU A 58 -24.65 1.95 -7.22
CA GLU A 58 -25.05 3.21 -6.57
C GLU A 58 -25.92 2.97 -5.32
N GLU A 59 -26.76 1.93 -5.34
CA GLU A 59 -27.64 1.57 -4.24
C GLU A 59 -26.90 0.97 -3.03
N GLU A 60 -25.63 0.60 -3.20
CA GLU A 60 -24.78 0.07 -2.14
C GLU A 60 -23.84 1.12 -1.55
N LEU A 61 -23.85 2.35 -2.08
CA LEU A 61 -23.04 3.44 -1.58
C LEU A 61 -23.50 3.88 -0.19
N PRO A 62 -22.58 4.36 0.66
CA PRO A 62 -22.95 4.85 1.98
C PRO A 62 -23.76 6.15 1.89
N ASP A 63 -24.74 6.33 2.77
CA ASP A 63 -25.55 7.57 2.86
C ASP A 63 -24.75 8.78 3.38
N THR A 64 -23.54 8.55 3.88
CA THR A 64 -22.60 9.58 4.38
C THR A 64 -21.78 10.19 3.25
N GLU A 65 -21.08 11.28 3.52
CA GLU A 65 -20.23 11.95 2.54
C GLU A 65 -19.25 11.00 1.83
N SER A 66 -19.41 10.89 0.51
CA SER A 66 -18.59 10.07 -0.36
C SER A 66 -18.08 10.86 -1.56
N TYR A 67 -16.86 10.57 -1.98
CA TYR A 67 -16.28 11.02 -3.23
C TYR A 67 -16.19 9.85 -4.21
N THR A 68 -16.70 10.07 -5.41
CA THR A 68 -16.73 9.12 -6.52
C THR A 68 -16.13 9.77 -7.77
N SER A 69 -15.39 9.00 -8.54
CA SER A 69 -14.95 9.37 -9.89
C SER A 69 -14.98 8.13 -10.78
N VAL A 70 -15.19 8.32 -12.07
CA VAL A 70 -15.11 7.24 -13.08
C VAL A 70 -13.68 6.94 -13.50
N GLU A 71 -12.73 7.79 -13.10
CA GLU A 71 -11.34 7.70 -13.51
C GLU A 71 -10.57 6.63 -12.74
N PHE A 72 -9.84 5.78 -13.46
CA PHE A 72 -9.04 4.71 -12.89
C PHE A 72 -7.63 5.18 -12.52
N LYS A 73 -7.12 6.20 -13.21
CA LYS A 73 -5.80 6.76 -12.99
C LYS A 73 -5.81 7.63 -11.73
N GLU A 74 -4.72 7.63 -10.98
CA GLU A 74 -4.70 8.22 -9.64
C GLU A 74 -4.78 9.74 -9.65
N ASP A 75 -4.02 10.40 -10.52
CA ASP A 75 -4.06 11.84 -10.69
C ASP A 75 -5.42 12.33 -11.17
N ASP A 76 -5.99 11.67 -12.18
CA ASP A 76 -7.32 11.99 -12.69
C ASP A 76 -8.41 11.74 -11.63
N TYR A 77 -8.33 10.64 -10.88
CA TYR A 77 -9.27 10.32 -9.80
C TYR A 77 -9.26 11.39 -8.70
N PHE A 78 -8.09 11.91 -8.32
CA PHE A 78 -7.97 12.82 -7.19
C PHE A 78 -8.02 14.31 -7.57
N GLN A 79 -8.06 14.66 -8.85
CA GLN A 79 -8.03 16.05 -9.32
C GLN A 79 -9.13 16.90 -8.68
N ASP A 80 -10.39 16.48 -8.82
CA ASP A 80 -11.53 17.22 -8.25
C ASP A 80 -11.63 17.07 -6.74
N PHE A 81 -11.17 15.93 -6.20
CA PHE A 81 -11.11 15.72 -4.76
C PHE A 81 -10.23 16.79 -4.09
N PHE A 82 -9.02 17.02 -4.58
CA PHE A 82 -8.15 18.05 -4.00
C PHE A 82 -8.59 19.47 -4.34
N ALA A 83 -9.28 19.70 -5.47
CA ALA A 83 -9.85 21.01 -5.77
C ALA A 83 -10.98 21.41 -4.80
N THR A 84 -11.71 20.43 -4.26
CA THR A 84 -12.85 20.67 -3.36
C THR A 84 -12.49 20.60 -1.88
N LYS A 85 -11.40 19.91 -1.52
CA LYS A 85 -10.96 19.76 -0.14
C LYS A 85 -9.76 20.66 0.18
N ASN A 86 -9.96 21.56 1.14
CA ASN A 86 -8.95 22.55 1.53
C ASN A 86 -8.00 22.03 2.63
N PHE A 87 -7.27 20.95 2.36
CA PHE A 87 -6.27 20.43 3.30
C PHE A 87 -5.17 21.47 3.61
N GLN A 88 -4.73 21.52 4.86
CA GLN A 88 -3.68 22.40 5.36
C GLN A 88 -2.56 21.57 6.00
N GLU A 89 -1.34 22.12 6.04
CA GLU A 89 -0.15 21.49 6.63
C GLU A 89 -0.36 21.04 8.09
N GLN A 90 -1.11 21.83 8.87
CA GLN A 90 -1.36 21.59 10.29
C GLN A 90 -2.52 20.64 10.60
N ASP A 91 -3.26 20.18 9.60
CA ASP A 91 -4.44 19.36 9.81
C ASP A 91 -4.08 18.01 10.44
N LYS A 92 -4.87 17.58 11.42
CA LYS A 92 -4.79 16.22 11.96
C LYS A 92 -5.52 15.27 11.02
N ILE A 93 -4.76 14.54 10.21
CA ILE A 93 -5.29 13.60 9.22
C ILE A 93 -5.15 12.17 9.72
N CYS A 94 -6.25 11.43 9.65
CA CYS A 94 -6.27 9.98 9.84
C CYS A 94 -6.80 9.28 8.58
N ILE A 95 -6.08 8.25 8.11
CA ILE A 95 -6.45 7.49 6.91
C ILE A 95 -6.62 6.01 7.26
N ASP A 96 -7.83 5.47 7.11
CA ASP A 96 -8.04 4.03 7.16
C ASP A 96 -7.70 3.39 5.80
N ILE A 97 -6.58 2.68 5.75
CA ILE A 97 -6.01 2.11 4.53
C ILE A 97 -6.60 0.74 4.17
N THR A 98 -7.54 0.24 4.98
CA THR A 98 -8.07 -1.13 4.88
C THR A 98 -8.71 -1.43 3.52
N GLY A 99 -9.63 -0.56 3.08
CA GLY A 99 -10.35 -0.69 1.82
C GLY A 99 -9.68 0.00 0.63
N PHE A 100 -8.46 0.55 0.79
CA PHE A 100 -7.84 1.29 -0.30
C PHE A 100 -7.41 0.37 -1.44
N ILE A 101 -7.17 0.95 -2.61
CA ILE A 101 -6.32 0.38 -3.67
C ILE A 101 -4.90 0.95 -3.52
N LYS A 102 -3.86 0.11 -3.62
CA LYS A 102 -2.50 0.49 -3.19
C LYS A 102 -1.92 1.68 -3.98
N PRO A 103 -2.05 1.72 -5.32
CA PRO A 103 -1.63 2.89 -6.07
C PRO A 103 -2.30 4.20 -5.64
N HIS A 104 -3.63 4.22 -5.52
CA HIS A 104 -4.37 5.40 -5.02
C HIS A 104 -3.95 5.82 -3.61
N LEU A 105 -3.69 4.86 -2.71
CA LEU A 105 -3.19 5.15 -1.37
C LEU A 105 -1.82 5.84 -1.42
N ILE A 106 -0.89 5.29 -2.21
CA ILE A 106 0.48 5.82 -2.33
C ILE A 106 0.43 7.22 -2.93
N PHE A 107 -0.40 7.44 -3.96
CA PHE A 107 -0.60 8.74 -4.57
C PHE A 107 -1.17 9.77 -3.57
N LEU A 108 -2.23 9.41 -2.83
CA LEU A 108 -2.83 10.29 -1.81
C LEU A 108 -1.80 10.69 -0.76
N ILE A 109 -1.05 9.73 -0.20
CA ILE A 109 -0.01 10.01 0.81
C ILE A 109 1.04 10.96 0.23
N LYS A 110 1.54 10.66 -0.97
CA LYS A 110 2.53 11.51 -1.63
C LYS A 110 2.01 12.93 -1.82
N TYR A 111 0.79 13.09 -2.32
CA TYR A 111 0.21 14.42 -2.55
C TYR A 111 0.09 15.22 -1.24
N LEU A 112 -0.48 14.62 -0.19
CA LEU A 112 -0.60 15.26 1.13
C LEU A 112 0.76 15.67 1.70
N VAL A 113 1.80 14.86 1.53
CA VAL A 113 3.13 15.15 2.07
C VAL A 113 3.89 16.16 1.22
N THR A 114 3.95 15.98 -0.10
CA THR A 114 4.85 16.76 -0.97
C THR A 114 4.22 18.02 -1.54
N ILE A 115 2.89 18.03 -1.72
CA ILE A 115 2.18 19.19 -2.30
C ILE A 115 1.53 20.01 -1.20
N ILE A 116 0.80 19.36 -0.28
CA ILE A 116 0.16 20.07 0.83
C ILE A 116 1.17 20.37 1.95
N GLY A 117 2.19 19.54 2.16
CA GLY A 117 3.21 19.76 3.18
C GLY A 117 2.91 19.13 4.54
N VAL A 118 1.93 18.22 4.62
CA VAL A 118 1.54 17.54 5.87
C VAL A 118 2.70 16.70 6.40
N LYS A 119 3.16 17.02 7.62
CA LYS A 119 4.32 16.37 8.24
C LYS A 119 3.99 15.12 9.04
N LYS A 120 2.72 14.94 9.43
CA LYS A 120 2.29 13.84 10.28
C LYS A 120 0.92 13.33 9.88
N ILE A 121 0.80 12.03 9.64
CA ILE A 121 -0.47 11.36 9.31
C ILE A 121 -0.59 10.10 10.16
N GLU A 122 -1.79 9.87 10.69
CA GLU A 122 -2.12 8.62 11.36
C GLU A 122 -2.84 7.68 10.38
N PHE A 123 -2.49 6.40 10.43
CA PHE A 123 -3.02 5.38 9.54
C PHE A 123 -3.67 4.26 10.33
N LEU A 124 -4.84 3.79 9.89
CA LEU A 124 -5.50 2.62 10.43
C LEU A 124 -5.47 1.48 9.43
N TYR A 125 -5.19 0.26 9.89
CA TYR A 125 -5.33 -0.94 9.07
C TYR A 125 -6.00 -2.05 9.87
N THR A 126 -7.08 -2.62 9.33
CA THR A 126 -7.89 -3.60 10.04
C THR A 126 -7.76 -5.00 9.44
N GLU A 127 -7.17 -5.90 10.22
CA GLU A 127 -7.11 -7.33 9.92
C GLU A 127 -8.50 -7.96 10.10
N PRO A 128 -8.95 -8.77 9.13
CA PRO A 128 -10.18 -9.53 9.30
C PRO A 128 -9.93 -10.79 10.13
N HIS A 129 -11.01 -11.40 10.65
CA HIS A 129 -10.90 -12.75 11.21
C HIS A 129 -10.54 -13.76 10.12
N ARG A 130 -11.17 -13.65 8.95
CA ARG A 130 -10.89 -14.48 7.79
C ARG A 130 -11.20 -13.75 6.49
N TYR A 131 -10.50 -14.13 5.44
CA TYR A 131 -10.87 -13.81 4.06
C TYR A 131 -11.86 -14.86 3.55
N LEU A 132 -12.81 -14.47 2.71
CA LEU A 132 -13.90 -15.35 2.25
C LEU A 132 -13.41 -16.60 1.53
N ASN A 133 -12.39 -16.44 0.69
CA ASN A 133 -11.86 -17.51 -0.14
C ASN A 133 -10.47 -17.98 0.33
N ALA A 134 -10.07 -17.66 1.56
CA ALA A 134 -8.75 -18.01 2.12
C ALA A 134 -7.60 -17.83 1.11
N ASP A 135 -6.94 -18.93 0.73
CA ASP A 135 -5.81 -19.03 -0.21
C ASP A 135 -6.18 -18.82 -1.69
N GLU A 136 -7.46 -18.98 -2.03
CA GLU A 136 -8.03 -18.72 -3.36
C GLU A 136 -8.53 -17.26 -3.53
N THR A 137 -8.39 -16.42 -2.50
CA THR A 137 -8.83 -15.02 -2.58
C THR A 137 -8.03 -14.25 -3.64
N LYS A 138 -8.67 -14.00 -4.80
CA LYS A 138 -8.17 -13.07 -5.81
C LYS A 138 -8.61 -11.66 -5.44
N PHE A 139 -7.64 -10.79 -5.20
CA PHE A 139 -7.91 -9.39 -4.84
C PHE A 139 -8.06 -8.48 -6.07
N SER A 140 -7.48 -8.88 -7.19
CA SER A 140 -7.53 -8.17 -8.47
C SER A 140 -7.85 -9.11 -9.62
N GLY A 141 -8.37 -8.55 -10.71
CA GLY A 141 -8.68 -9.25 -11.95
C GLY A 141 -7.46 -9.40 -12.86
N PHE A 142 -7.68 -9.31 -14.17
CA PHE A 142 -6.59 -9.32 -15.16
C PHE A 142 -5.66 -8.12 -14.96
N ILE A 143 -4.36 -8.33 -15.16
CA ILE A 143 -3.38 -7.23 -15.08
C ILE A 143 -3.24 -6.62 -16.46
N ASP A 144 -3.76 -5.40 -16.56
CA ASP A 144 -3.86 -4.60 -17.77
C ASP A 144 -2.52 -3.97 -18.14
N ASP A 145 -1.76 -3.50 -17.15
CA ASP A 145 -0.51 -2.78 -17.36
C ASP A 145 0.44 -2.89 -16.15
N ILE A 146 1.74 -2.70 -16.38
CA ILE A 146 2.74 -2.48 -15.32
C ILE A 146 3.40 -1.14 -15.57
N ARG A 147 3.05 -0.16 -14.74
CA ARG A 147 3.59 1.19 -14.84
C ARG A 147 4.00 1.73 -13.48
N PRO A 148 4.82 2.79 -13.46
CA PRO A 148 5.02 3.57 -12.26
C PRO A 148 3.71 4.18 -11.74
N ILE A 149 3.57 4.25 -10.42
CA ILE A 149 2.50 5.00 -9.78
C ILE A 149 2.71 6.48 -10.09
N GLU A 150 1.62 7.20 -10.37
CA GLU A 150 1.69 8.60 -10.75
C GLU A 150 2.48 9.44 -9.73
N GLY A 151 3.38 10.27 -10.27
CA GLY A 151 4.31 11.07 -9.49
C GLY A 151 5.35 10.28 -8.68
N CYS A 152 5.42 8.95 -8.76
CA CYS A 152 6.39 8.10 -8.05
C CYS A 152 7.52 7.59 -8.97
N ASN A 153 7.81 8.35 -10.03
CA ASN A 153 8.97 8.16 -10.89
C ASN A 153 10.14 9.03 -10.43
N SER A 154 11.34 8.49 -10.55
CA SER A 154 12.56 9.30 -10.48
C SER A 154 12.58 10.31 -11.64
N ILE A 155 13.01 11.53 -11.34
CA ILE A 155 13.26 12.56 -12.35
C ILE A 155 14.52 12.20 -13.15
N ASP A 156 15.51 11.61 -12.48
CA ASP A 156 16.80 11.24 -13.05
C ASP A 156 16.87 9.72 -13.29
N ILE A 157 16.25 9.25 -14.37
CA ILE A 157 16.37 7.85 -14.81
C ILE A 157 17.71 7.68 -15.52
N ASN A 158 18.52 6.74 -15.02
CA ASN A 158 19.78 6.40 -15.66
C ASN A 158 19.53 5.51 -16.89
N THR A 159 20.07 5.89 -18.03
CA THR A 159 19.96 5.10 -19.28
C THR A 159 20.79 3.83 -19.24
N ASN A 160 21.82 3.77 -18.40
CA ASN A 160 22.52 2.53 -18.09
C ASN A 160 21.67 1.72 -17.10
N THR A 161 21.24 0.53 -17.51
CA THR A 161 20.37 -0.38 -16.73
C THR A 161 21.13 -1.60 -16.18
N GLU A 162 22.45 -1.65 -16.32
CA GLU A 162 23.26 -2.83 -15.96
C GLU A 162 23.17 -3.24 -14.50
N ASN A 163 22.96 -2.26 -13.60
CA ASN A 163 22.90 -2.44 -12.16
C ASN A 163 21.51 -2.10 -11.59
N ASP A 164 20.46 -2.22 -12.41
CA ASP A 164 19.11 -2.00 -11.93
C ASP A 164 18.74 -3.01 -10.85
N VAL A 165 18.02 -2.51 -9.84
CA VAL A 165 17.59 -3.28 -8.67
C VAL A 165 16.07 -3.36 -8.68
N LEU A 166 15.54 -4.58 -8.56
CA LEU A 166 14.12 -4.83 -8.40
C LEU A 166 13.85 -5.35 -6.99
N ILE A 167 12.99 -4.67 -6.26
CA ILE A 167 12.57 -5.06 -4.90
C ILE A 167 11.05 -5.23 -4.88
N ILE A 168 10.57 -6.42 -4.49
CA ILE A 168 9.15 -6.74 -4.43
C ILE A 168 8.78 -7.15 -3.02
N SER A 169 7.80 -6.52 -2.39
CA SER A 169 7.16 -7.14 -1.22
C SER A 169 6.20 -8.21 -1.73
N ALA A 170 6.48 -9.48 -1.47
CA ALA A 170 5.72 -10.59 -2.01
C ALA A 170 4.58 -11.00 -1.07
N GLY A 171 3.35 -10.97 -1.58
CA GLY A 171 2.17 -11.49 -0.91
C GLY A 171 1.66 -12.78 -1.57
N TYR A 172 0.36 -13.02 -1.48
CA TYR A 172 -0.30 -14.23 -1.98
C TYR A 172 -0.45 -14.29 -3.50
N ASP A 173 -0.36 -13.18 -4.21
CA ASP A 173 -0.63 -13.17 -5.65
C ASP A 173 0.67 -13.40 -6.45
N ASP A 174 0.91 -14.66 -6.80
CA ASP A 174 2.07 -15.09 -7.58
C ASP A 174 2.03 -14.57 -9.03
N ASN A 175 0.84 -14.37 -9.59
CA ASN A 175 0.69 -13.81 -10.93
C ASN A 175 1.17 -12.35 -11.00
N LEU A 176 0.84 -11.53 -10.01
CA LEU A 176 1.35 -10.15 -9.94
C LEU A 176 2.88 -10.13 -9.91
N ILE A 177 3.46 -10.96 -9.04
CA ILE A 177 4.90 -11.03 -8.86
C ILE A 177 5.60 -11.48 -10.14
N ALA A 178 5.07 -12.53 -10.79
CA ALA A 178 5.60 -13.06 -12.04
C ALA A 178 5.57 -12.00 -13.15
N LYS A 179 4.46 -11.28 -13.33
CA LYS A 179 4.34 -10.21 -14.33
C LYS A 179 5.35 -9.09 -14.09
N VAL A 180 5.50 -8.61 -12.85
CA VAL A 180 6.52 -7.58 -12.52
C VAL A 180 7.94 -8.07 -12.79
N CYS A 181 8.24 -9.33 -12.48
CA CYS A 181 9.56 -9.90 -12.76
C CYS A 181 9.85 -10.11 -14.25
N GLN A 182 8.81 -10.36 -15.06
CA GLN A 182 8.91 -10.46 -16.51
C GLN A 182 9.14 -9.07 -17.14
N GLU A 183 8.39 -8.07 -16.70
CA GLU A 183 8.54 -6.68 -17.16
C GLU A 183 9.93 -6.10 -16.82
N LYS A 184 10.46 -6.44 -15.64
CA LYS A 184 11.79 -6.04 -15.16
C LYS A 184 12.79 -7.19 -15.23
N ASN A 185 12.74 -7.99 -16.31
CA ASN A 185 13.61 -9.15 -16.48
C ASN A 185 15.11 -8.79 -16.56
N SER A 186 15.45 -7.59 -17.04
CA SER A 186 16.81 -7.06 -17.18
C SER A 186 17.49 -6.78 -15.84
N CYS A 187 16.72 -6.58 -14.77
CA CYS A 187 17.25 -6.37 -13.42
C CYS A 187 17.96 -7.64 -12.94
N LYS A 188 19.29 -7.61 -12.84
CA LYS A 188 20.08 -8.73 -12.31
C LYS A 188 19.92 -8.88 -10.79
N ASN A 189 19.72 -7.75 -10.09
CA ASN A 189 19.57 -7.73 -8.64
C ASN A 189 18.08 -7.76 -8.27
N LYS A 190 17.56 -8.94 -7.93
CA LYS A 190 16.16 -9.13 -7.53
C LYS A 190 16.07 -9.52 -6.05
N PHE A 191 15.27 -8.78 -5.29
CA PHE A 191 15.04 -9.00 -3.86
C PHE A 191 13.55 -9.10 -3.55
N TYR A 192 13.17 -10.09 -2.75
CA TYR A 192 11.81 -10.19 -2.22
C TYR A 192 11.79 -9.95 -0.72
N ILE A 193 10.84 -9.16 -0.27
CA ILE A 193 10.50 -8.98 1.14
C ILE A 193 9.26 -9.82 1.43
N LEU A 194 9.40 -10.82 2.29
CA LEU A 194 8.30 -11.68 2.72
C LEU A 194 7.73 -11.23 4.06
N GLY A 195 6.40 -11.26 4.16
CA GLY A 195 5.64 -10.97 5.38
C GLY A 195 5.88 -12.01 6.47
N PHE A 196 6.86 -11.79 7.36
CA PHE A 196 7.10 -12.68 8.50
C PHE A 196 7.38 -11.89 9.80
N PRO A 197 6.59 -12.10 10.87
CA PRO A 197 5.38 -12.94 10.92
C PRO A 197 4.28 -12.45 9.96
N SER A 198 3.51 -13.41 9.45
CA SER A 198 2.33 -13.16 8.62
C SER A 198 1.12 -12.78 9.48
N LEU A 199 0.07 -12.21 8.85
CA LEU A 199 -1.17 -11.83 9.57
C LEU A 199 -1.93 -13.06 10.10
N GLN A 200 -1.83 -14.18 9.38
CA GLN A 200 -2.37 -15.49 9.75
C GLN A 200 -1.27 -16.57 9.57
N PRO A 201 -1.28 -17.70 10.31
CA PRO A 201 -0.16 -18.67 10.25
C PRO A 201 -0.02 -19.46 8.93
N ASP A 202 -1.14 -19.85 8.33
CA ASP A 202 -1.27 -20.52 7.01
C ASP A 202 -0.62 -19.69 5.88
N MET A 203 -0.88 -18.41 5.95
CA MET A 203 -0.46 -17.34 5.08
C MET A 203 1.09 -17.30 4.83
N TYR A 204 1.92 -17.63 5.84
CA TYR A 204 3.38 -17.70 5.64
C TYR A 204 3.83 -18.89 4.79
N GLN A 205 3.23 -20.07 4.99
CA GLN A 205 3.62 -21.28 4.28
C GLN A 205 3.33 -21.12 2.78
N GLU A 206 2.19 -20.53 2.43
CA GLU A 206 1.81 -20.24 1.05
C GLU A 206 2.76 -19.26 0.37
N SER A 207 3.09 -18.16 1.06
CA SER A 207 4.02 -17.16 0.54
C SER A 207 5.36 -17.80 0.20
N ARG A 208 5.86 -18.72 1.04
CA ARG A 208 7.09 -19.48 0.77
C ARG A 208 6.97 -20.43 -0.41
N LEU A 209 5.88 -21.18 -0.51
CA LEU A 209 5.65 -22.12 -1.62
C LEU A 209 5.59 -21.38 -2.96
N LYS A 210 4.90 -20.24 -3.00
CA LYS A 210 4.78 -19.40 -4.20
C LYS A 210 6.12 -18.80 -4.62
N VAL A 211 6.92 -18.32 -3.67
CA VAL A 211 8.29 -17.84 -3.95
C VAL A 211 9.16 -18.94 -4.55
N HIS A 212 9.03 -20.18 -4.08
CA HIS A 212 9.80 -21.29 -4.63
C HIS A 212 9.45 -21.57 -6.09
N LYS A 213 8.14 -21.57 -6.43
CA LYS A 213 7.67 -21.69 -7.83
C LYS A 213 8.16 -20.52 -8.70
N ILE A 214 8.22 -19.32 -8.15
CA ILE A 214 8.66 -18.12 -8.89
C ILE A 214 10.17 -18.15 -9.14
N LYS A 215 10.98 -18.68 -8.21
CA LYS A 215 12.43 -18.87 -8.43
C LYS A 215 12.73 -19.73 -9.66
N GLU A 216 11.94 -20.78 -9.89
CA GLU A 216 12.10 -21.64 -11.06
C GLU A 216 11.87 -20.89 -12.39
N SER A 217 11.06 -19.83 -12.38
CA SER A 217 10.65 -19.09 -13.59
C SER A 217 11.34 -17.73 -13.78
N THR A 218 11.92 -17.14 -12.73
CA THR A 218 12.40 -15.74 -12.75
C THR A 218 13.88 -15.55 -12.39
N GLY A 219 14.58 -16.65 -12.05
CA GLY A 219 16.00 -16.67 -11.71
C GLY A 219 16.29 -16.52 -10.22
N ASP A 220 17.56 -16.25 -9.88
CA ASP A 220 18.00 -16.12 -8.49
C ASP A 220 17.40 -14.89 -7.82
N ILE A 221 16.56 -15.13 -6.81
CA ILE A 221 15.94 -14.10 -5.97
C ILE A 221 16.46 -14.21 -4.54
N LYS A 222 16.96 -13.08 -4.02
CA LYS A 222 17.38 -12.93 -2.63
C LYS A 222 16.16 -12.65 -1.74
N LEU A 223 16.05 -13.36 -0.62
CA LEU A 223 14.89 -13.28 0.28
C LEU A 223 15.25 -12.54 1.56
N LEU A 224 14.43 -11.57 1.92
CA LEU A 224 14.44 -10.87 3.20
C LEU A 224 13.04 -10.91 3.81
N PHE A 225 12.92 -10.51 5.07
CA PHE A 225 11.69 -10.61 5.84
C PHE A 225 11.37 -9.30 6.55
N ALA A 226 10.10 -8.93 6.53
CA ALA A 226 9.54 -7.88 7.38
C ALA A 226 8.16 -8.33 7.87
N PRO A 227 7.74 -8.03 9.10
CA PRO A 227 6.41 -8.40 9.58
C PRO A 227 5.31 -7.85 8.66
N ALA A 228 4.31 -8.67 8.35
CA ALA A 228 3.26 -8.31 7.40
C ALA A 228 2.40 -7.10 7.84
N TYR A 229 2.39 -6.80 9.14
CA TYR A 229 1.67 -5.68 9.73
C TYR A 229 2.56 -4.45 9.97
N ASP A 230 3.87 -4.50 9.71
CA ASP A 230 4.80 -3.48 10.20
C ASP A 230 5.40 -2.63 9.07
N PRO A 231 4.87 -1.42 8.81
CA PRO A 231 5.40 -0.53 7.78
C PRO A 231 6.83 -0.07 8.08
N PHE A 232 7.21 0.06 9.35
CA PHE A 232 8.47 0.65 9.76
C PHE A 232 9.63 -0.30 9.53
N ILE A 233 9.45 -1.56 9.92
CA ILE A 233 10.44 -2.60 9.62
C ILE A 233 10.52 -2.84 8.11
N THR A 234 9.40 -2.75 7.37
CA THR A 234 9.46 -2.80 5.90
C THR A 234 10.32 -1.68 5.31
N ALA A 235 10.17 -0.45 5.78
CA ALA A 235 10.99 0.68 5.33
C ALA A 235 12.48 0.50 5.68
N GLU A 236 12.78 -0.02 6.87
CA GLU A 236 14.16 -0.33 7.28
C GLU A 236 14.78 -1.41 6.39
N THR A 237 14.06 -2.51 6.14
CA THR A 237 14.50 -3.60 5.26
C THR A 237 14.73 -3.11 3.82
N LEU A 238 13.95 -2.16 3.31
CA LEU A 238 14.23 -1.54 2.01
C LEU A 238 15.57 -0.81 2.01
N GLY A 239 15.87 -0.06 3.07
CA GLY A 239 17.16 0.60 3.25
C GLY A 239 18.33 -0.38 3.27
N GLU A 240 18.18 -1.48 4.02
CA GLU A 240 19.18 -2.57 4.08
C GLU A 240 19.43 -3.18 2.70
N ILE A 241 18.38 -3.50 1.93
CA ILE A 241 18.53 -4.06 0.58
C ILE A 241 19.28 -3.10 -0.33
N ILE A 242 18.91 -1.83 -0.33
CA ILE A 242 19.54 -0.82 -1.18
C ILE A 242 21.01 -0.63 -0.79
N ALA A 243 21.34 -0.71 0.51
CA ALA A 243 22.73 -0.68 0.99
C ALA A 243 23.57 -1.88 0.53
N LEU A 244 22.95 -3.05 0.25
CA LEU A 244 23.63 -4.21 -0.34
C LEU A 244 23.97 -4.02 -1.83
N CYS A 245 23.45 -2.97 -2.47
CA CYS A 245 23.63 -2.69 -3.90
C CYS A 245 24.27 -1.30 -4.11
N PRO A 246 25.50 -1.04 -3.65
CA PRO A 246 26.07 0.32 -3.63
C PRO A 246 26.23 1.00 -5.00
N ASN A 247 26.21 0.23 -6.09
CA ASN A 247 26.37 0.71 -7.47
C ASN A 247 25.06 0.65 -8.28
N TYR A 248 23.90 0.73 -7.61
CA TYR A 248 22.60 0.72 -8.31
C TYR A 248 22.51 1.84 -9.35
N THR A 249 21.86 1.58 -10.48
CA THR A 249 21.56 2.58 -11.52
C THR A 249 20.15 3.13 -11.36
N ASN A 250 19.15 2.24 -11.39
CA ASN A 250 17.76 2.55 -11.07
C ASN A 250 17.24 1.55 -10.03
N ILE A 251 16.35 2.01 -9.15
CA ILE A 251 15.70 1.17 -8.15
C ILE A 251 14.21 1.11 -8.49
N TYR A 252 13.70 -0.10 -8.71
CA TYR A 252 12.28 -0.36 -8.91
C TYR A 252 11.73 -1.07 -7.68
N ILE A 253 10.77 -0.45 -6.99
CA ILE A 253 10.12 -1.04 -5.83
C ILE A 253 8.66 -1.33 -6.14
N SER A 254 8.18 -2.54 -5.81
CA SER A 254 6.79 -2.95 -6.06
C SER A 254 6.11 -3.51 -4.80
N PRO A 255 5.19 -2.75 -4.18
CA PRO A 255 4.54 -3.14 -2.93
C PRO A 255 3.36 -4.11 -3.15
N LEU A 256 3.64 -5.35 -3.51
CA LEU A 256 2.58 -6.34 -3.85
C LEU A 256 1.96 -7.05 -2.64
N ALA A 257 2.53 -6.93 -1.44
CA ALA A 257 2.09 -7.64 -0.24
C ALA A 257 0.93 -6.92 0.49
N THR A 258 1.04 -6.70 1.80
CA THR A 258 0.00 -6.06 2.60
C THR A 258 -0.05 -4.55 2.40
N LYS A 259 -1.13 -3.93 2.90
CA LYS A 259 -1.24 -2.47 2.97
C LYS A 259 -0.20 -1.83 3.88
N SER A 260 0.15 -2.49 4.98
CA SER A 260 1.26 -2.07 5.84
C SER A 260 2.59 -2.08 5.09
N HIS A 261 2.87 -3.08 4.26
CA HIS A 261 4.08 -3.07 3.42
C HIS A 261 4.06 -1.92 2.41
N ALA A 262 2.93 -1.65 1.75
CA ALA A 262 2.80 -0.50 0.86
C ALA A 262 3.07 0.83 1.58
N LEU A 263 2.61 0.96 2.83
CA LEU A 263 2.89 2.10 3.68
C LEU A 263 4.39 2.24 4.01
N GLY A 264 5.09 1.14 4.25
CA GLY A 264 6.55 1.13 4.43
C GLY A 264 7.32 1.54 3.17
N PHE A 265 6.85 1.10 1.99
CA PHE A 265 7.45 1.47 0.71
C PHE A 265 7.34 2.97 0.43
N VAL A 266 6.15 3.56 0.60
CA VAL A 266 5.96 5.00 0.41
C VAL A 266 6.69 5.82 1.47
N LEU A 267 6.76 5.36 2.72
CA LEU A 267 7.52 6.02 3.78
C LEU A 267 9.01 6.09 3.41
N TYR A 268 9.60 4.96 3.00
CA TYR A 268 11.00 4.94 2.57
C TYR A 268 11.22 5.85 1.35
N TYR A 269 10.34 5.78 0.36
CA TYR A 269 10.41 6.61 -0.84
C TYR A 269 10.43 8.12 -0.52
N LEU A 270 9.50 8.59 0.31
CA LEU A 270 9.39 10.02 0.65
C LEU A 270 10.61 10.55 1.40
N TRP A 271 11.27 9.72 2.22
CA TRP A 271 12.52 10.06 2.91
C TRP A 271 13.76 9.99 2.02
N ASN A 272 13.64 9.51 0.77
CA ASN A 272 14.76 9.28 -0.14
C ASN A 272 14.42 9.73 -1.58
N LEU A 273 13.73 10.87 -1.73
CA LEU A 273 13.34 11.42 -3.03
C LEU A 273 14.52 11.81 -3.93
N ASP A 274 15.71 11.94 -3.35
CA ASP A 274 16.98 12.20 -4.03
C ASP A 274 17.57 10.96 -4.72
N LYS A 275 17.04 9.77 -4.45
CA LYS A 275 17.49 8.51 -5.06
C LYS A 275 16.66 8.18 -6.30
N PRO A 276 17.22 7.42 -7.28
CA PRO A 276 16.51 7.03 -8.49
C PRO A 276 15.53 5.87 -8.24
N ILE A 277 14.58 6.08 -7.32
CA ILE A 277 13.58 5.10 -6.90
C ILE A 277 12.29 5.32 -7.69
N ASN A 278 11.74 4.25 -8.23
CA ASN A 278 10.50 4.24 -8.97
C ASN A 278 9.56 3.23 -8.31
N ILE A 279 8.39 3.68 -7.84
CA ILE A 279 7.37 2.76 -7.32
C ILE A 279 6.54 2.26 -8.50
N ILE A 280 6.69 0.98 -8.85
CA ILE A 280 5.97 0.35 -9.96
C ILE A 280 4.89 -0.57 -9.44
N TYR A 281 3.77 -0.64 -10.16
CA TYR A 281 2.64 -1.46 -9.77
C TYR A 281 1.98 -2.15 -10.99
N PRO A 282 1.60 -3.43 -10.86
CA PRO A 282 0.76 -4.13 -11.83
C PRO A 282 -0.72 -3.73 -11.63
N TYR A 283 -1.26 -2.97 -12.57
CA TYR A 283 -2.63 -2.46 -12.52
C TYR A 283 -3.65 -3.47 -12.99
N SER A 284 -4.80 -3.47 -12.32
CA SER A 284 -6.00 -4.15 -12.77
C SER A 284 -7.15 -3.17 -12.69
N ASN A 285 -8.01 -3.13 -13.69
CA ASN A 285 -9.24 -2.34 -13.64
C ASN A 285 -10.32 -2.99 -12.76
N PHE A 286 -10.08 -4.19 -12.22
CA PHE A 286 -11.04 -4.89 -11.38
C PHE A 286 -10.40 -5.29 -10.05
N TYR A 287 -11.04 -4.91 -8.94
CA TYR A 287 -10.69 -5.37 -7.60
C TYR A 287 -11.92 -5.94 -6.89
N SER A 288 -11.71 -7.01 -6.11
CA SER A 288 -12.81 -7.67 -5.40
C SER A 288 -13.16 -6.94 -4.11
N ALA A 289 -14.37 -6.36 -4.06
CA ALA A 289 -15.02 -5.87 -2.85
C ALA A 289 -15.54 -7.03 -1.96
N LYS A 290 -15.99 -6.71 -0.74
CA LYS A 290 -16.69 -7.66 0.17
C LYS A 290 -15.92 -8.96 0.44
N ASN A 291 -14.59 -8.92 0.45
CA ASN A 291 -13.75 -10.13 0.47
C ASN A 291 -13.39 -10.65 1.88
N ALA A 292 -13.87 -10.00 2.94
CA ALA A 292 -13.42 -10.23 4.31
C ALA A 292 -14.57 -10.24 5.33
N ILE A 293 -14.47 -11.08 6.36
CA ILE A 293 -15.46 -11.19 7.44
C ILE A 293 -14.82 -10.86 8.80
N GLY A 294 -15.53 -10.05 9.58
CA GLY A 294 -15.24 -9.75 10.97
C GLY A 294 -14.00 -8.87 11.17
N ILE A 295 -13.74 -8.52 12.43
CA ILE A 295 -12.64 -7.65 12.83
C ILE A 295 -11.79 -8.38 13.86
N LYS A 296 -10.56 -8.75 13.49
CA LYS A 296 -9.63 -9.40 14.41
C LYS A 296 -8.85 -8.36 15.22
N LYS A 297 -8.26 -7.40 14.51
CA LYS A 297 -7.34 -6.41 15.08
C LYS A 297 -7.26 -5.20 14.17
N THR A 298 -7.25 -4.02 14.76
CA THR A 298 -6.97 -2.77 14.07
C THR A 298 -5.62 -2.24 14.53
N TRP A 299 -4.74 -1.94 13.59
CA TRP A 299 -3.46 -1.29 13.84
C TRP A 299 -3.61 0.21 13.64
N LYS A 300 -2.93 0.98 14.48
CA LYS A 300 -2.67 2.41 14.25
C LYS A 300 -1.19 2.61 14.02
N TYR A 301 -0.82 3.34 12.97
CA TYR A 301 0.54 3.78 12.70
C TYR A 301 0.57 5.30 12.71
N THR A 302 1.54 5.87 13.40
CA THR A 302 1.79 7.31 13.39
C THR A 302 3.07 7.56 12.59
N LEU A 303 2.94 8.09 11.38
CA LEU A 303 4.06 8.35 10.48
C LEU A 303 4.38 9.85 10.49
N GLU A 304 5.67 10.16 10.54
CA GLU A 304 6.18 11.51 10.30
C GLU A 304 7.05 11.52 9.04
N PHE A 305 6.91 12.58 8.26
CA PHE A 305 7.52 12.75 6.95
C PHE A 305 8.56 13.88 6.98
N PRO A 306 9.51 13.91 6.02
CA PRO A 306 10.55 14.95 5.93
C PRO A 306 9.97 16.35 5.83
#